data_AF-A0A820KZQ6-F1
#
_entry.id   AF-A0A820KZQ6-F1
#
_cell.length_a   1.000
_cell.length_b   1.000
_cell.length_c   1.000
_cell.angle_alpha   90.00
_cell.angle_beta   90.00
_cell.angle_gamma   90.00
#
_symmetry.space_group_name_H-M   'P 1'
#
loop_
_entity.id
_entity.type
_entity.pdbx_description
1 polymer ?
#
loop_
_entity_poly.entity_id
_entity_poly.type
_entity_poly.pdbx_seq_one_letter_code
_entity_poly.pdbx_strand_id
1 'polypeptide(L)'
;QEERDLTEHCRLLSVRYTLIYITNNGIFLDSWNKTLKLLDILLIDTCPESLRTSFLHDIVKISYNQEPKMKVCEILVRTILYRLRQTCSQANIYINLLSLLLNLCECRNGNDRPVCTYLVTLNDWLPQVALHDGKSLQRMTLLSPIFYISCFAEDDIDLLVSQLEKINEQEQDDDDNSQDFSEYKEKQIRSTIQSQLYTARKLMHKIVLAFFSNISSRNAMLDYLQKFIQLNIKRTHLTVDESQVTGDGFMLNLTFVLQQLALPIDVERVDLYYPYYADDRLSIPKDQSRLYSTQDEFKTYQENIQKPHEIRFPTECVYLTLHISHLGLVSTAKKPQRRNNIIRELNSAIKNLEQTQGTWRQTPMASRHEAQLERLKAELKVRK
;
A
#
# COMPACT_ATOMS: atom_id res chain seq x y z
N GLN A 1 -34.64 31.52 11.53
CA GLN A 1 -33.92 31.04 12.72
C GLN A 1 -34.40 29.63 13.06
N GLU A 2 -35.71 29.47 13.33
CA GLU A 2 -36.33 28.19 13.68
C GLU A 2 -36.10 27.04 12.68
N GLU A 3 -36.17 27.29 11.36
CA GLU A 3 -35.87 26.25 10.36
C GLU A 3 -34.39 25.81 10.38
N ARG A 4 -33.46 26.72 10.69
CA ARG A 4 -32.04 26.39 10.82
C ARG A 4 -31.80 25.55 12.08
N ASP A 5 -32.42 25.95 13.19
CA ASP A 5 -32.33 25.24 14.47
C ASP A 5 -32.95 23.83 14.36
N LEU A 6 -34.07 23.69 13.64
CA LEU A 6 -34.69 22.38 13.35
C LEU A 6 -33.80 21.50 12.46
N THR A 7 -33.16 22.09 11.44
CA THR A 7 -32.26 21.36 10.55
C THR A 7 -31.01 20.86 11.29
N GLU A 8 -30.45 21.71 12.16
CA GLU A 8 -29.31 21.35 13.02
C GLU A 8 -29.71 20.26 14.03
N HIS A 9 -30.90 20.35 14.61
CA HIS A 9 -31.43 19.33 15.52
C HIS A 9 -31.64 17.99 14.82
N CYS A 10 -32.26 17.97 13.65
CA CYS A 10 -32.44 16.76 12.83
C CYS A 10 -31.08 16.14 12.47
N ARG A 11 -30.09 16.95 12.09
CA ARG A 11 -28.73 16.50 11.81
C ARG A 11 -28.07 15.84 13.03
N LEU A 12 -28.16 16.49 14.19
CA LEU A 12 -27.62 15.94 15.44
C LEU A 12 -28.30 14.61 15.82
N LEU A 13 -29.62 14.52 15.64
CA LEU A 13 -30.38 13.30 15.86
C LEU A 13 -29.93 12.19 14.89
N SER A 14 -29.78 12.47 13.59
CA SER A 14 -29.30 11.50 12.61
C SER A 14 -27.91 10.97 12.96
N VAL A 15 -27.00 11.83 13.41
CA VAL A 15 -25.67 11.40 13.86
C VAL A 15 -25.78 10.54 15.11
N ARG A 16 -26.57 10.93 16.10
CA ARG A 16 -26.79 10.15 17.33
C ARG A 16 -27.41 8.78 17.05
N TYR A 17 -28.42 8.70 16.19
CA TYR A 17 -29.00 7.43 15.78
C TYR A 17 -28.00 6.56 15.03
N THR A 18 -27.13 7.15 14.22
CA THR A 18 -26.06 6.42 13.53
C THR A 18 -25.02 5.88 14.52
N LEU A 19 -24.64 6.67 15.52
CA LEU A 19 -23.75 6.23 16.60
C LEU A 19 -24.36 5.07 17.38
N ILE A 20 -25.64 5.17 17.76
CA ILE A 20 -26.40 4.09 18.42
C ILE A 20 -26.46 2.85 17.52
N TYR A 21 -26.74 3.04 16.23
CA TYR A 21 -26.79 1.97 15.24
C TYR A 21 -25.45 1.25 15.10
N ILE A 22 -24.31 1.95 15.24
CA ILE A 22 -22.98 1.34 15.18
C ILE A 22 -22.60 0.69 16.52
N THR A 23 -22.92 1.31 17.66
CA THR A 23 -22.49 0.88 19.01
C THR A 23 -23.33 -0.23 19.65
N ASN A 24 -24.66 -0.18 19.55
CA ASN A 24 -25.54 -1.18 20.20
C ASN A 24 -25.46 -2.59 19.58
N ASN A 25 -24.64 -2.77 18.54
CA ASN A 25 -24.50 -4.04 17.82
C ASN A 25 -23.30 -4.90 18.30
N GLY A 26 -22.65 -4.54 19.41
CA GLY A 26 -21.42 -5.16 19.90
C GLY A 26 -21.49 -6.63 20.37
N ILE A 27 -22.57 -7.39 20.11
CA ILE A 27 -22.75 -8.75 20.67
C ILE A 27 -22.97 -9.85 19.60
N PHE A 28 -23.34 -9.56 18.33
CA PHE A 28 -23.59 -10.61 17.33
C PHE A 28 -23.07 -10.29 15.90
N LEU A 29 -22.77 -11.35 15.14
CA LEU A 29 -22.23 -11.35 13.76
C LEU A 29 -23.05 -10.55 12.72
N ASP A 30 -24.31 -10.20 13.01
CA ASP A 30 -25.16 -9.31 12.18
C ASP A 30 -24.67 -7.85 12.13
N SER A 31 -23.69 -7.50 12.97
CA SER A 31 -23.12 -6.16 13.13
C SER A 31 -22.32 -5.67 11.93
N TRP A 32 -21.50 -6.53 11.32
CA TRP A 32 -20.65 -6.19 10.19
C TRP A 32 -21.46 -5.82 8.94
N ASN A 33 -22.52 -6.59 8.66
CA ASN A 33 -23.38 -6.37 7.50
C ASN A 33 -24.09 -5.01 7.52
N LYS A 34 -24.34 -4.44 8.70
CA LYS A 34 -25.02 -3.15 8.88
C LYS A 34 -24.09 -1.95 8.72
N THR A 35 -22.88 -2.01 9.27
CA THR A 35 -21.86 -0.97 9.04
C THR A 35 -21.40 -0.96 7.58
N LEU A 36 -21.35 -2.13 6.94
CA LEU A 36 -21.12 -2.23 5.49
C LEU A 36 -22.23 -1.53 4.70
N LYS A 37 -23.51 -1.70 5.07
CA LYS A 37 -24.63 -0.94 4.45
C LYS A 37 -24.51 0.56 4.66
N LEU A 38 -24.11 1.02 5.85
CA LEU A 38 -23.85 2.44 6.09
C LEU A 38 -22.72 2.95 5.18
N LEU A 39 -21.64 2.17 5.07
CA LEU A 39 -20.54 2.51 4.18
C LEU A 39 -20.98 2.54 2.71
N ASP A 40 -21.80 1.59 2.28
CA ASP A 40 -22.37 1.57 0.94
C ASP A 40 -23.20 2.83 0.69
N ILE A 41 -23.99 3.30 1.68
CA ILE A 41 -24.73 4.58 1.62
C ILE A 41 -23.78 5.78 1.53
N LEU A 42 -22.71 5.80 2.33
CA LEU A 42 -21.70 6.87 2.30
C LEU A 42 -20.91 6.88 0.99
N LEU A 43 -20.84 5.76 0.29
CA LEU A 43 -20.21 5.63 -1.02
C LEU A 43 -21.13 5.99 -2.19
N ILE A 44 -22.45 6.19 -1.97
CA ILE A 44 -23.37 6.58 -3.03
C ILE A 44 -23.02 8.00 -3.51
N ASP A 45 -22.81 8.14 -4.82
CA ASP A 45 -22.48 9.41 -5.49
C ASP A 45 -23.58 10.48 -5.40
N THR A 46 -24.79 10.12 -4.96
CA THR A 46 -25.91 11.05 -4.80
C THR A 46 -25.77 11.97 -3.58
N CYS A 47 -24.88 11.66 -2.63
CA CYS A 47 -24.64 12.48 -1.45
C CYS A 47 -23.51 13.50 -1.71
N PRO A 48 -23.76 14.82 -1.61
CA PRO A 48 -22.73 15.84 -1.79
C PRO A 48 -21.53 15.63 -0.86
N GLU A 49 -20.32 15.81 -1.38
CA GLU A 49 -19.07 15.60 -0.63
C GLU A 49 -18.99 16.47 0.63
N SER A 50 -19.47 17.71 0.56
CA SER A 50 -19.52 18.63 1.70
C SER A 50 -20.41 18.11 2.83
N LEU A 51 -21.58 17.57 2.48
CA LEU A 51 -22.51 16.98 3.45
C LEU A 51 -21.88 15.76 4.12
N ARG A 52 -21.32 14.86 3.31
CA ARG A 52 -20.63 13.64 3.76
C ARG A 52 -19.49 13.96 4.73
N THR A 53 -18.63 14.90 4.36
CA THR A 53 -17.49 15.35 5.20
C THR A 53 -17.99 15.94 6.51
N SER A 54 -18.99 16.81 6.45
CA SER A 54 -19.53 17.47 7.63
C SER A 54 -20.21 16.47 8.59
N PHE A 55 -20.87 15.44 8.06
CA PHE A 55 -21.47 14.35 8.84
C PHE A 55 -20.40 13.48 9.53
N LEU A 56 -19.32 13.11 8.82
CA LEU A 56 -18.21 12.37 9.41
C LEU A 56 -17.52 13.17 10.53
N HIS A 57 -17.35 14.48 10.35
CA HIS A 57 -16.78 15.34 11.39
C HIS A 57 -17.65 15.39 12.66
N ASP A 58 -18.98 15.41 12.52
CA ASP A 58 -19.89 15.37 13.66
C ASP A 58 -19.82 14.02 14.39
N ILE A 59 -19.70 12.90 13.65
CA ILE A 59 -19.47 11.58 14.24
C ILE A 59 -18.19 11.59 15.08
N VAL A 60 -17.08 12.11 14.55
CA VAL A 60 -15.81 12.18 15.28
C VAL A 60 -15.94 13.03 16.54
N LYS A 61 -16.55 14.22 16.45
CA LYS A 61 -16.73 15.12 17.59
C LYS A 61 -17.59 14.50 18.70
N ILE A 62 -18.68 13.84 18.33
CA ILE A 62 -19.56 13.19 19.33
C ILE A 62 -18.87 11.94 19.90
N SER A 63 -18.24 11.12 19.05
CA SER A 63 -17.52 9.93 19.50
C SER A 63 -16.31 10.24 20.37
N TYR A 64 -15.72 11.43 20.26
CA TYR A 64 -14.63 11.89 21.13
C TYR A 64 -15.11 12.17 22.57
N ASN A 65 -16.34 12.65 22.72
CA ASN A 65 -16.93 13.02 24.01
C ASN A 65 -17.76 11.89 24.65
N GLN A 66 -18.01 10.80 23.92
CA GLN A 66 -18.81 9.66 24.38
C GLN A 66 -17.91 8.52 24.87
N GLU A 67 -18.28 7.85 25.97
CA GLU A 67 -17.63 6.62 26.42
C GLU A 67 -18.32 5.37 25.82
N PRO A 68 -17.58 4.36 25.34
CA PRO A 68 -16.13 4.31 25.21
C PRO A 68 -15.61 5.21 24.08
N LYS A 69 -14.59 6.03 24.41
CA LYS A 69 -14.03 7.03 23.48
C LYS A 69 -13.62 6.43 22.15
N MET A 70 -13.97 7.14 21.08
CA MET A 70 -13.58 6.86 19.69
C MET A 70 -14.00 5.48 19.14
N LYS A 71 -14.80 4.70 19.88
CA LYS A 71 -15.15 3.33 19.48
C LYS A 71 -15.93 3.27 18.17
N VAL A 72 -16.80 4.23 17.92
CA VAL A 72 -17.53 4.30 16.64
C VAL A 72 -16.58 4.59 15.48
N CYS A 73 -15.65 5.54 15.67
CA CYS A 73 -14.62 5.82 14.68
C CYS A 73 -13.73 4.60 14.42
N GLU A 74 -13.39 3.83 15.45
CA GLU A 74 -12.67 2.56 15.30
C GLU A 74 -13.42 1.60 14.39
N ILE A 75 -14.71 1.37 14.65
CA ILE A 75 -15.55 0.45 13.86
C ILE A 75 -15.63 0.93 12.41
N LEU A 76 -15.88 2.23 12.18
CA LEU A 76 -15.94 2.80 10.83
C LEU A 76 -14.62 2.66 10.08
N VAL A 77 -13.49 3.02 10.70
CA VAL A 77 -12.16 2.88 10.10
C VAL A 77 -11.89 1.41 9.78
N ARG A 78 -12.18 0.48 10.69
CA ARG A 78 -12.02 -0.96 10.44
C ARG A 78 -12.87 -1.45 9.27
N THR A 79 -14.12 -1.00 9.17
CA THR A 79 -14.99 -1.36 8.03
C THR A 79 -14.44 -0.81 6.71
N ILE A 80 -13.96 0.44 6.69
CA ILE A 80 -13.31 1.04 5.50
C ILE A 80 -12.07 0.24 5.11
N LEU A 81 -11.18 -0.05 6.06
CA LEU A 81 -9.96 -0.82 5.84
C LEU A 81 -10.26 -2.24 5.37
N TYR A 82 -11.29 -2.89 5.90
CA TYR A 82 -11.74 -4.19 5.43
C TYR A 82 -12.22 -4.13 3.98
N ARG A 83 -13.08 -3.15 3.63
CA ARG A 83 -13.54 -2.96 2.25
C ARG A 83 -12.38 -2.67 1.30
N LEU A 84 -11.40 -1.84 1.70
CA LEU A 84 -10.19 -1.59 0.90
C LEU A 84 -9.47 -2.89 0.55
N ARG A 85 -9.36 -3.85 1.48
CA ARG A 85 -8.76 -5.17 1.18
C ARG A 85 -9.55 -5.95 0.13
N GLN A 86 -10.88 -5.82 0.11
CA GLN A 86 -11.76 -6.54 -0.82
C GLN A 86 -11.86 -5.90 -2.20
N THR A 87 -11.58 -4.60 -2.32
CA THR A 87 -11.84 -3.81 -3.54
C THR A 87 -10.57 -3.35 -4.24
N CYS A 88 -9.44 -4.03 -4.02
CA CYS A 88 -8.14 -3.71 -4.65
C CYS A 88 -8.24 -3.67 -6.19
N SER A 89 -9.10 -4.50 -6.76
CA SER A 89 -9.37 -4.62 -8.20
C SER A 89 -10.37 -3.56 -8.72
N GLN A 90 -11.04 -2.82 -7.84
CA GLN A 90 -12.08 -1.84 -8.16
C GLN A 90 -11.59 -0.43 -7.82
N ALA A 91 -10.70 0.11 -8.67
CA ALA A 91 -9.97 1.35 -8.40
C ALA A 91 -10.85 2.54 -7.95
N ASN A 92 -12.01 2.77 -8.58
CA ASN A 92 -12.90 3.88 -8.21
C ASN A 92 -13.44 3.73 -6.78
N ILE A 93 -13.92 2.54 -6.42
CA ILE A 93 -14.43 2.25 -5.07
C ILE A 93 -13.29 2.36 -4.05
N TYR A 94 -12.11 1.84 -4.39
CA TYR A 94 -10.91 1.95 -3.57
C TYR A 94 -10.51 3.41 -3.31
N ILE A 95 -10.50 4.26 -4.33
CA ILE A 95 -10.21 5.70 -4.24
C ILE A 95 -11.25 6.41 -3.35
N ASN A 96 -12.54 6.10 -3.52
CA ASN A 96 -13.61 6.68 -2.69
C ASN A 96 -13.48 6.28 -1.21
N LEU A 97 -13.11 5.04 -0.93
CA LEU A 97 -12.83 4.55 0.42
C LEU A 97 -11.61 5.25 1.05
N LEU A 98 -10.54 5.48 0.28
CA LEU A 98 -9.40 6.28 0.73
C LEU A 98 -9.81 7.72 1.07
N SER A 99 -10.68 8.33 0.26
CA SER A 99 -11.20 9.68 0.52
C SER A 99 -12.01 9.75 1.82
N LEU A 100 -12.87 8.75 2.07
CA LEU A 100 -13.61 8.63 3.34
C LEU A 100 -12.68 8.49 4.55
N LEU A 101 -11.65 7.64 4.43
CA LEU A 101 -10.65 7.48 5.49
C LEU A 101 -9.89 8.78 5.74
N LEU A 102 -9.53 9.49 4.67
CA LEU A 102 -8.86 10.78 4.76
C LEU A 102 -9.71 11.78 5.54
N ASN A 103 -11.00 11.91 5.24
CA ASN A 103 -11.91 12.81 5.94
C ASN A 103 -11.98 12.53 7.45
N LEU A 104 -11.95 11.25 7.84
CA LEU A 104 -11.88 10.86 9.25
C LEU A 104 -10.55 11.26 9.89
N CYS A 105 -9.42 11.02 9.20
CA CYS A 105 -8.08 11.38 9.68
C CYS A 105 -7.80 12.89 9.67
N GLU A 106 -8.50 13.68 8.85
CA GLU A 106 -8.37 15.13 8.78
C GLU A 106 -9.24 15.88 9.79
N CYS A 107 -10.24 15.22 10.37
CA CYS A 107 -11.07 15.82 11.40
C CYS A 107 -10.24 16.25 12.61
N ARG A 108 -10.34 17.53 12.96
CA ARG A 108 -9.60 18.16 14.07
C ARG A 108 -10.48 18.40 15.28
N ASN A 109 -9.89 18.28 16.46
CA ASN A 109 -10.42 18.80 17.71
C ASN A 109 -9.35 19.68 18.37
N GLY A 110 -9.45 21.00 18.18
CA GLY A 110 -8.33 21.91 18.46
C GLY A 110 -7.13 21.61 17.57
N ASN A 111 -5.97 21.36 18.20
CA ASN A 111 -4.72 20.99 17.51
C ASN A 111 -4.54 19.48 17.32
N ASP A 112 -5.39 18.67 17.95
CA ASP A 112 -5.31 17.21 17.87
C ASP A 112 -6.12 16.68 16.68
N ARG A 113 -5.69 15.53 16.15
CA ARG A 113 -6.45 14.70 15.20
C ARG A 113 -6.90 13.44 15.92
N PRO A 114 -8.10 13.41 16.54
CA PRO A 114 -8.48 12.36 17.47
C PRO A 114 -8.46 10.96 16.88
N VAL A 115 -8.84 10.83 15.60
CA VAL A 115 -8.80 9.54 14.89
C VAL A 115 -7.36 9.05 14.78
N CYS A 116 -6.43 9.89 14.30
CA CYS A 116 -5.01 9.51 14.22
C CYS A 116 -4.43 9.16 15.60
N THR A 117 -4.71 9.97 16.62
CA THR A 117 -4.27 9.75 18.00
C THR A 117 -4.79 8.43 18.56
N TYR A 118 -6.06 8.10 18.29
CA TYR A 118 -6.65 6.86 18.78
C TYR A 118 -6.13 5.62 18.04
N LEU A 119 -6.04 5.66 16.71
CA LEU A 119 -5.68 4.49 15.90
C LEU A 119 -4.28 3.96 16.22
N VAL A 120 -3.33 4.84 16.56
CA VAL A 120 -1.98 4.41 16.95
C VAL A 120 -1.91 3.70 18.30
N THR A 121 -2.97 3.80 19.13
CA THR A 121 -3.05 3.08 20.41
C THR A 121 -3.61 1.67 20.29
N LEU A 122 -4.13 1.29 19.11
CA LEU A 122 -4.71 -0.02 18.90
C LEU A 122 -3.62 -1.10 18.82
N ASN A 123 -3.89 -2.26 19.41
CA ASN A 123 -2.93 -3.38 19.48
C ASN A 123 -2.48 -3.86 18.09
N ASP A 124 -3.32 -3.71 17.08
CA ASP A 124 -3.04 -4.09 15.69
C ASP A 124 -2.47 -2.95 14.83
N TRP A 125 -2.18 -1.77 15.41
CA TRP A 125 -1.38 -0.74 14.75
C TRP A 125 -0.03 -1.32 14.29
N LEU A 126 0.68 -1.95 15.24
CA LEU A 126 1.95 -2.64 15.01
C LEU A 126 2.09 -3.84 15.98
N PRO A 127 1.48 -5.00 15.69
CA PRO A 127 1.39 -6.12 16.62
C PRO A 127 2.74 -6.85 16.81
N GLN A 128 3.48 -6.53 17.86
CA GLN A 128 4.87 -7.01 18.04
C GLN A 128 5.06 -8.54 17.97
N VAL A 129 4.11 -9.32 18.50
CA VAL A 129 4.26 -10.78 18.64
C VAL A 129 4.11 -11.52 17.29
N ALA A 130 3.49 -10.91 16.29
CA ALA A 130 3.09 -11.61 15.06
C ALA A 130 3.86 -11.19 13.80
N LEU A 131 4.87 -10.34 13.95
CA LEU A 131 5.59 -9.70 12.84
C LEU A 131 6.98 -10.32 12.66
N HIS A 132 7.05 -11.34 11.80
CA HIS A 132 8.29 -12.09 11.55
C HIS A 132 8.95 -11.74 10.22
N ASP A 133 8.17 -11.22 9.27
CA ASP A 133 8.60 -10.99 7.89
C ASP A 133 7.78 -9.84 7.24
N GLY A 134 8.16 -9.42 6.03
CA GLY A 134 7.47 -8.33 5.35
C GLY A 134 6.02 -8.67 4.98
N LYS A 135 5.71 -9.96 4.77
CA LYS A 135 4.38 -10.41 4.36
C LYS A 135 3.38 -10.43 5.53
N SER A 136 3.81 -10.88 6.70
CA SER A 136 3.06 -10.79 7.96
C SER A 136 2.84 -9.34 8.34
N LEU A 137 3.85 -8.47 8.18
CA LEU A 137 3.70 -7.03 8.40
C LEU A 137 2.64 -6.38 7.51
N GLN A 138 2.70 -6.67 6.21
CA GLN A 138 1.66 -6.23 5.27
C GLN A 138 0.27 -6.71 5.72
N ARG A 139 0.12 -7.98 6.12
CA ARG A 139 -1.20 -8.56 6.43
C ARG A 139 -1.78 -8.10 7.77
N MET A 140 -0.95 -7.98 8.79
CA MET A 140 -1.40 -7.93 10.20
C MET A 140 -1.47 -6.52 10.78
N THR A 141 -0.89 -5.53 10.09
CA THR A 141 -0.95 -4.14 10.55
C THR A 141 -2.24 -3.46 10.10
N LEU A 142 -2.73 -2.55 10.93
CA LEU A 142 -4.00 -1.87 10.74
C LEU A 142 -4.03 -1.05 9.43
N LEU A 143 -3.02 -0.21 9.20
CA LEU A 143 -3.03 0.79 8.14
C LEU A 143 -2.68 0.22 6.75
N SER A 144 -2.06 -0.97 6.69
CA SER A 144 -1.61 -1.60 5.44
C SER A 144 -2.61 -1.63 4.27
N PRO A 145 -3.93 -1.84 4.47
CA PRO A 145 -4.90 -1.89 3.38
C PRO A 145 -4.94 -0.67 2.48
N ILE A 146 -4.49 0.49 2.96
CA ILE A 146 -4.46 1.71 2.14
C ILE A 146 -3.44 1.61 0.99
N PHE A 147 -2.51 0.65 1.02
CA PHE A 147 -1.45 0.48 0.03
C PHE A 147 -1.65 -0.74 -0.89
N TYR A 148 -2.78 -1.45 -0.80
CA TYR A 148 -2.97 -2.74 -1.45
C TYR A 148 -3.27 -2.68 -2.95
N ILE A 149 -3.82 -1.57 -3.45
CA ILE A 149 -4.10 -1.43 -4.89
C ILE A 149 -2.82 -1.60 -5.71
N SER A 150 -2.82 -2.55 -6.64
CA SER A 150 -1.63 -2.94 -7.40
C SER A 150 -2.01 -3.29 -8.84
N CYS A 151 -1.06 -3.09 -9.75
CA CYS A 151 -1.14 -3.57 -11.13
C CYS A 151 -0.17 -4.71 -11.42
N PHE A 152 0.44 -5.29 -10.37
CA PHE A 152 1.35 -6.42 -10.49
C PHE A 152 0.55 -7.71 -10.38
N ALA A 153 0.75 -8.63 -11.33
CA ALA A 153 0.08 -9.92 -11.35
C ALA A 153 0.42 -10.77 -10.11
N GLU A 154 1.60 -10.56 -9.53
CA GLU A 154 2.03 -11.22 -8.30
C GLU A 154 1.27 -10.73 -7.05
N ASP A 155 0.62 -9.57 -7.12
CA ASP A 155 -0.18 -9.00 -6.04
C ASP A 155 -1.68 -9.23 -6.26
N ASP A 156 -2.21 -8.75 -7.39
CA ASP A 156 -3.62 -8.84 -7.78
C ASP A 156 -3.76 -8.68 -9.31
N ILE A 157 -4.23 -9.73 -9.99
CA ILE A 157 -4.45 -9.76 -11.45
C ILE A 157 -5.78 -9.10 -11.82
N ASP A 158 -6.75 -9.08 -10.89
CA ASP A 158 -8.14 -8.76 -11.20
C ASP A 158 -8.30 -7.30 -11.62
N LEU A 159 -7.43 -6.39 -11.15
CA LEU A 159 -7.43 -5.00 -11.63
C LEU A 159 -7.17 -4.95 -13.14
N LEU A 160 -6.15 -5.66 -13.63
CA LEU A 160 -5.81 -5.70 -15.05
C LEU A 160 -6.93 -6.37 -15.86
N VAL A 161 -7.45 -7.50 -15.38
CA VAL A 161 -8.56 -8.22 -16.02
C VAL A 161 -9.79 -7.32 -16.15
N SER A 162 -10.18 -6.62 -15.08
CA SER A 162 -11.35 -5.73 -15.11
C SER A 162 -11.21 -4.56 -16.11
N GLN A 163 -10.00 -4.07 -16.36
CA GLN A 163 -9.78 -3.02 -17.37
C GLN A 163 -9.81 -3.60 -18.78
N LEU A 164 -9.27 -4.81 -18.98
CA LEU A 164 -9.33 -5.52 -20.26
C LEU A 164 -10.78 -5.81 -20.65
N GLU A 165 -11.59 -6.31 -19.72
CA GLU A 165 -13.02 -6.60 -19.94
C GLU A 165 -13.79 -5.34 -20.35
N LYS A 166 -13.60 -4.22 -19.65
CA LYS A 166 -14.30 -2.95 -19.98
C LYS A 166 -14.00 -2.43 -21.37
N ILE A 167 -12.76 -2.55 -21.83
CA ILE A 167 -12.39 -2.11 -23.18
C ILE A 167 -12.99 -3.05 -24.23
N ASN A 168 -12.99 -4.35 -23.96
CA ASN A 168 -13.62 -5.34 -24.84
C ASN A 168 -15.15 -5.16 -24.93
N GLU A 169 -15.81 -4.78 -23.83
CA GLU A 169 -17.25 -4.47 -23.81
C GLU A 169 -17.60 -3.18 -24.57
N GLN A 170 -16.71 -2.18 -24.55
CA GLN A 170 -16.91 -0.89 -25.22
C GLN A 170 -16.81 -0.98 -26.75
N GLU A 171 -16.25 -2.05 -27.30
CA GLU A 171 -15.86 -2.15 -28.71
C GLU A 171 -16.43 -3.40 -29.42
N GLN A 172 -17.60 -3.90 -29.00
CA GLN A 172 -18.30 -4.99 -29.71
C GLN A 172 -18.68 -4.69 -31.18
N ASP A 173 -18.36 -3.50 -31.72
CA ASP A 173 -18.75 -3.05 -33.06
C ASP A 173 -17.62 -3.01 -34.11
N ASP A 174 -16.34 -3.23 -33.76
CA ASP A 174 -15.21 -3.15 -34.73
C ASP A 174 -14.39 -4.45 -34.82
N ASP A 175 -14.54 -5.15 -35.95
CA ASP A 175 -14.04 -6.52 -36.22
C ASP A 175 -12.58 -6.57 -36.76
N ASP A 176 -11.76 -5.56 -36.47
CA ASP A 176 -10.43 -5.41 -37.08
C ASP A 176 -9.28 -5.82 -36.14
N ASN A 177 -8.94 -7.11 -36.15
CA ASN A 177 -7.82 -7.72 -35.41
C ASN A 177 -6.44 -7.40 -36.03
N SER A 178 -6.09 -6.11 -36.17
CA SER A 178 -4.74 -5.70 -36.58
C SER A 178 -3.78 -5.61 -35.38
N GLN A 179 -2.48 -5.85 -35.59
CA GLN A 179 -1.48 -5.83 -34.52
C GLN A 179 -1.29 -4.42 -33.92
N ASP A 180 -1.49 -3.36 -34.72
CA ASP A 180 -1.48 -1.96 -34.29
C ASP A 180 -2.66 -1.65 -33.34
N PHE A 181 -3.80 -2.32 -33.53
CA PHE A 181 -4.99 -2.19 -32.68
C PHE A 181 -4.76 -2.80 -31.29
N SER A 182 -3.98 -3.89 -31.19
CA SER A 182 -3.62 -4.50 -29.91
C SER A 182 -2.68 -3.60 -29.07
N GLU A 183 -1.73 -2.90 -29.72
CA GLU A 183 -0.82 -1.98 -29.02
C GLU A 183 -1.56 -0.73 -28.50
N TYR A 184 -2.54 -0.23 -29.26
CA TYR A 184 -3.39 0.88 -28.83
C TYR A 184 -4.17 0.54 -27.56
N LYS A 185 -4.82 -0.64 -27.51
CA LYS A 185 -5.55 -1.11 -26.31
C LYS A 185 -4.65 -1.20 -25.10
N GLU A 186 -3.46 -1.76 -25.27
CA GLU A 186 -2.49 -1.86 -24.18
C GLU A 186 -2.09 -0.47 -23.64
N LYS A 187 -1.85 0.49 -24.53
CA LYS A 187 -1.51 1.86 -24.15
C LYS A 187 -2.64 2.55 -23.38
N GLN A 188 -3.89 2.35 -23.80
CA GLN A 188 -5.07 2.89 -23.11
C GLN A 188 -5.23 2.30 -21.71
N ILE A 189 -5.09 0.98 -21.56
CA ILE A 189 -5.14 0.30 -20.24
C ILE A 189 -4.05 0.86 -19.32
N ARG A 190 -2.81 0.94 -19.82
CA ARG A 190 -1.67 1.46 -19.06
C ARG A 190 -1.94 2.89 -18.58
N SER A 191 -2.43 3.77 -19.46
CA SER A 191 -2.76 5.16 -19.10
C SER A 191 -3.82 5.25 -18.01
N THR A 192 -4.92 4.49 -18.15
CA THR A 192 -6.02 4.46 -17.18
C THR A 192 -5.55 3.98 -15.82
N ILE A 193 -4.83 2.86 -15.77
CA ILE A 193 -4.30 2.30 -14.51
C ILE A 193 -3.30 3.26 -13.86
N GLN A 194 -2.42 3.89 -14.64
CA GLN A 194 -1.47 4.89 -14.12
C GLN A 194 -2.19 6.07 -13.48
N SER A 195 -3.23 6.60 -14.12
CA SER A 195 -4.03 7.70 -13.59
C SER A 195 -4.76 7.32 -12.29
N GLN A 196 -5.36 6.13 -12.24
CA GLN A 196 -6.04 5.60 -11.06
C GLN A 196 -5.06 5.39 -9.89
N LEU A 197 -3.93 4.71 -10.13
CA LEU A 197 -2.89 4.50 -9.12
C LEU A 197 -2.31 5.81 -8.62
N TYR A 198 -2.07 6.78 -9.50
CA TYR A 198 -1.58 8.11 -9.12
C TYR A 198 -2.58 8.84 -8.20
N THR A 199 -3.87 8.77 -8.52
CA THR A 199 -4.94 9.36 -7.69
C THR A 199 -5.01 8.69 -6.32
N ALA A 200 -5.01 7.36 -6.28
CA ALA A 200 -5.00 6.60 -5.03
C ALA A 200 -3.78 6.95 -4.16
N ARG A 201 -2.58 7.00 -4.76
CA ARG A 201 -1.32 7.36 -4.08
C ARG A 201 -1.33 8.77 -3.50
N LYS A 202 -1.96 9.75 -4.17
CA LYS A 202 -2.14 11.10 -3.59
C LYS A 202 -2.97 11.06 -2.32
N LEU A 203 -4.04 10.26 -2.28
CA LEU A 203 -4.87 10.10 -1.10
C LEU A 203 -4.10 9.36 0.01
N MET A 204 -3.38 8.28 -0.31
CA MET A 204 -2.50 7.57 0.63
C MET A 204 -1.49 8.55 1.27
N HIS A 205 -0.88 9.41 0.46
CA HIS A 205 0.05 10.44 0.95
C HIS A 205 -0.64 11.37 1.96
N LYS A 206 -1.82 11.90 1.62
CA LYS A 206 -2.56 12.80 2.51
C LYS A 206 -2.96 12.11 3.82
N ILE A 207 -3.37 10.84 3.77
CA ILE A 207 -3.70 10.04 4.95
C ILE A 207 -2.46 9.92 5.84
N VAL A 208 -1.31 9.50 5.30
CA VAL A 208 -0.07 9.37 6.09
C VAL A 208 0.40 10.74 6.62
N LEU A 209 0.28 11.80 5.82
CA LEU A 209 0.58 13.16 6.24
C LEU A 209 -0.31 13.62 7.41
N ALA A 210 -1.56 13.15 7.49
CA ALA A 210 -2.44 13.42 8.64
C ALA A 210 -1.83 12.90 9.96
N PHE A 211 -1.27 11.68 9.95
CA PHE A 211 -0.58 11.12 11.12
C PHE A 211 0.69 11.91 11.48
N PHE A 212 1.48 12.35 10.49
CA PHE A 212 2.67 13.17 10.73
C PHE A 212 2.38 14.60 11.21
N SER A 213 1.27 15.16 10.74
CA SER A 213 0.80 16.49 11.14
C SER A 213 0.32 16.52 12.60
N ASN A 214 0.07 15.36 13.21
CA ASN A 214 -0.42 15.24 14.57
C ASN A 214 0.68 14.74 15.52
N ILE A 215 0.97 15.50 16.56
CA ILE A 215 2.11 15.25 17.47
C ILE A 215 1.97 13.87 18.14
N SER A 216 0.77 13.54 18.61
CA SER A 216 0.48 12.30 19.35
C SER A 216 0.64 11.02 18.50
N SER A 217 0.54 11.12 17.18
CA SER A 217 0.65 9.96 16.27
C SER A 217 1.94 9.91 15.46
N ARG A 218 2.72 11.00 15.45
CA ARG A 218 3.93 11.13 14.63
C ARG A 218 4.95 10.02 14.88
N ASN A 219 5.32 9.80 16.14
CA ASN A 219 6.34 8.81 16.49
C ASN A 219 5.89 7.39 16.17
N ALA A 220 4.63 7.04 16.47
CA ALA A 220 4.07 5.73 16.13
C ALA A 220 4.02 5.48 14.61
N MET A 221 3.84 6.52 13.80
CA MET A 221 3.94 6.43 12.34
C MET A 221 5.39 6.24 11.87
N LEU A 222 6.37 6.89 12.51
CA LEU A 222 7.79 6.63 12.24
C LEU A 222 8.18 5.18 12.55
N ASP A 223 7.75 4.66 13.71
CA ASP A 223 7.97 3.25 14.10
C ASP A 223 7.35 2.27 13.10
N TYR A 224 6.14 2.58 12.64
CA TYR A 224 5.45 1.81 11.61
C TYR A 224 6.28 1.72 10.33
N LEU A 225 6.74 2.87 9.80
CA LEU A 225 7.53 2.91 8.56
C LEU A 225 8.91 2.26 8.70
N GLN A 226 9.56 2.48 9.84
CA GLN A 226 10.82 1.81 10.19
C GLN A 226 10.66 0.29 10.13
N LYS A 227 9.58 -0.24 10.74
CA LYS A 227 9.35 -1.69 10.76
C LYS A 227 9.18 -2.26 9.35
N PHE A 228 8.54 -1.51 8.45
CA PHE A 228 8.44 -1.87 7.03
C PHE A 228 9.79 -1.99 6.36
N ILE A 229 10.72 -1.08 6.64
CA ILE A 229 12.08 -1.16 6.10
C ILE A 229 12.81 -2.38 6.65
N GLN A 230 12.83 -2.56 7.98
CA GLN A 230 13.54 -3.65 8.65
C GLN A 230 13.12 -5.05 8.15
N LEU A 231 11.81 -5.31 8.08
CA LEU A 231 11.30 -6.62 7.70
C LEU A 231 11.34 -6.89 6.18
N ASN A 232 11.71 -5.89 5.37
CA ASN A 232 11.80 -6.01 3.91
C ASN A 232 13.22 -5.88 3.35
N ILE A 233 14.25 -5.88 4.19
CA ILE A 233 15.65 -5.82 3.72
C ILE A 233 15.96 -6.95 2.72
N LYS A 234 15.36 -8.13 2.92
CA LYS A 234 15.50 -9.30 2.04
C LYS A 234 15.07 -9.06 0.59
N ARG A 235 14.29 -8.00 0.30
CA ARG A 235 13.92 -7.61 -1.08
C ARG A 235 15.11 -7.24 -1.96
N THR A 236 16.27 -6.96 -1.37
CA THR A 236 17.50 -6.60 -2.11
C THR A 236 18.37 -7.81 -2.47
N HIS A 237 18.05 -9.00 -1.94
CA HIS A 237 18.83 -10.21 -2.17
C HIS A 237 18.77 -10.63 -3.65
N LEU A 238 19.79 -11.40 -4.07
CA LEU A 238 19.84 -11.93 -5.44
C LEU A 238 18.60 -12.80 -5.74
N THR A 239 18.30 -13.71 -4.82
CA THR A 239 17.10 -14.55 -4.81
C THR A 239 16.21 -14.14 -3.64
N VAL A 240 15.00 -13.68 -3.96
CA VAL A 240 14.02 -13.22 -2.98
C VAL A 240 12.92 -14.27 -2.86
N ASP A 241 12.56 -14.63 -1.64
CA ASP A 241 11.36 -15.40 -1.36
C ASP A 241 10.16 -14.45 -1.23
N GLU A 242 9.31 -14.40 -2.26
CA GLU A 242 8.12 -13.53 -2.34
C GLU A 242 7.08 -13.83 -1.24
N SER A 243 7.15 -15.01 -0.60
CA SER A 243 6.26 -15.36 0.52
C SER A 243 6.65 -14.65 1.83
N GLN A 244 7.89 -14.18 1.91
CA GLN A 244 8.50 -13.58 3.11
C GLN A 244 8.63 -12.05 3.00
N VAL A 245 8.36 -11.46 1.84
CA VAL A 245 8.47 -10.01 1.62
C VAL A 245 7.12 -9.39 1.30
N THR A 246 7.00 -8.10 1.56
CA THR A 246 5.86 -7.28 1.14
C THR A 246 5.80 -7.23 -0.40
N GLY A 247 4.59 -7.22 -0.96
CA GLY A 247 4.35 -7.17 -2.40
C GLY A 247 4.88 -5.91 -3.09
N ASP A 248 5.10 -5.99 -4.41
CA ASP A 248 5.76 -4.92 -5.16
C ASP A 248 4.90 -3.66 -5.29
N GLY A 249 3.60 -3.83 -5.57
CA GLY A 249 2.66 -2.72 -5.67
C GLY A 249 2.55 -1.96 -4.35
N PHE A 250 2.47 -2.70 -3.24
CA PHE A 250 2.49 -2.12 -1.89
C PHE A 250 3.76 -1.29 -1.68
N MET A 251 4.93 -1.87 -1.95
CA MET A 251 6.21 -1.19 -1.73
C MET A 251 6.38 0.04 -2.62
N LEU A 252 5.89 0.01 -3.86
CA LEU A 252 5.89 1.17 -4.75
C LEU A 252 4.91 2.26 -4.30
N ASN A 253 3.73 1.88 -3.80
CA ASN A 253 2.78 2.82 -3.22
C ASN A 253 3.39 3.51 -1.98
N LEU A 254 4.01 2.75 -1.09
CA LEU A 254 4.69 3.27 0.08
C LEU A 254 5.88 4.16 -0.30
N THR A 255 6.66 3.75 -1.31
CA THR A 255 7.77 4.55 -1.85
C THR A 255 7.30 5.90 -2.36
N PHE A 256 6.21 5.94 -3.14
CA PHE A 256 5.63 7.20 -3.62
C PHE A 256 5.23 8.11 -2.46
N VAL A 257 4.55 7.57 -1.44
CA VAL A 257 4.11 8.36 -0.28
C VAL A 257 5.28 9.00 0.45
N LEU A 258 6.32 8.22 0.73
CA LEU A 258 7.54 8.70 1.39
C LEU A 258 8.30 9.73 0.53
N GLN A 259 8.34 9.54 -0.79
CA GLN A 259 8.91 10.54 -1.72
C GLN A 259 8.14 11.86 -1.68
N GLN A 260 6.81 11.83 -1.67
CA GLN A 260 6.00 13.05 -1.57
C GLN A 260 6.17 13.76 -0.21
N LEU A 261 6.32 13.01 0.88
CA LEU A 261 6.61 13.56 2.21
C LEU A 261 7.99 14.22 2.29
N ALA A 262 8.98 13.66 1.58
CA ALA A 262 10.34 14.17 1.56
C ALA A 262 10.54 15.34 0.58
N LEU A 263 9.71 15.46 -0.46
CA LEU A 263 9.81 16.48 -1.49
C LEU A 263 9.91 17.94 -0.96
N PRO A 264 9.12 18.38 0.04
CA PRO A 264 9.22 19.75 0.57
C PRO A 264 10.36 19.97 1.58
N ILE A 265 11.22 18.99 1.83
CA ILE A 265 12.29 19.10 2.84
C ILE A 265 13.54 19.74 2.23
N ASP A 266 13.96 20.87 2.79
CA ASP A 266 15.24 21.50 2.45
C ASP A 266 16.42 20.61 2.89
N VAL A 267 17.42 20.45 2.02
CA VAL A 267 18.62 19.64 2.29
C VAL A 267 19.37 20.12 3.54
N GLU A 268 19.37 21.43 3.81
CA GLU A 268 20.01 22.04 4.98
C GLU A 268 19.39 21.60 6.31
N ARG A 269 18.14 21.08 6.29
CA ARG A 269 17.44 20.58 7.49
C ARG A 269 17.72 19.10 7.76
N VAL A 270 18.47 18.44 6.87
CA VAL A 270 18.80 17.02 6.96
C VAL A 270 20.16 16.89 7.62
N ASP A 271 20.21 16.19 8.73
CA ASP A 271 21.47 15.84 9.38
C ASP A 271 22.16 14.71 8.61
N LEU A 272 23.26 15.03 7.93
CA LEU A 272 24.05 14.11 7.14
C LEU A 272 24.74 13.02 7.97
N TYR A 273 24.93 13.26 9.28
CA TYR A 273 25.59 12.32 10.18
C TYR A 273 24.64 11.30 10.81
N TYR A 274 23.33 11.43 10.56
CA TYR A 274 22.30 10.57 11.14
C TYR A 274 22.55 9.05 11.00
N PRO A 275 22.99 8.51 9.85
CA PRO A 275 23.24 7.06 9.70
C PRO A 275 24.41 6.53 10.53
N TYR A 276 25.24 7.42 11.07
CA TYR A 276 26.39 7.05 11.88
C TYR A 276 26.06 7.09 13.37
N TYR A 277 24.90 7.61 13.77
CA TYR A 277 24.49 7.65 15.17
C TYR A 277 24.14 6.24 15.68
N ALA A 278 24.46 5.97 16.94
CA ALA A 278 24.14 4.70 17.59
C ALA A 278 22.64 4.51 17.84
N ASP A 279 21.93 5.62 18.09
CA ASP A 279 20.50 5.65 18.40
C ASP A 279 19.64 5.92 17.15
N ASP A 280 20.12 5.58 15.96
CA ASP A 280 19.33 5.77 14.75
C ASP A 280 18.06 4.90 14.77
N ARG A 281 16.94 5.45 14.28
CA ARG A 281 15.71 4.67 14.18
C ARG A 281 15.86 3.58 13.12
N LEU A 282 16.67 3.78 12.09
CA LEU A 282 16.71 2.85 10.96
C LEU A 282 17.26 1.47 11.34
N SER A 283 18.11 1.41 12.38
CA SER A 283 18.73 0.19 12.91
C SER A 283 19.22 -0.72 11.77
N ILE A 284 19.93 -0.11 10.81
CA ILE A 284 20.38 -0.79 9.61
C ILE A 284 21.29 -1.95 10.05
N PRO A 285 21.12 -3.17 9.50
CA PRO A 285 21.97 -4.30 9.83
C PRO A 285 23.44 -3.91 9.69
N LYS A 286 24.24 -4.24 10.71
CA LYS A 286 25.63 -3.79 10.78
C LYS A 286 26.43 -4.26 9.58
N ASP A 287 26.13 -5.45 9.08
CA ASP A 287 26.71 -6.13 7.93
C ASP A 287 26.38 -5.54 6.55
N GLN A 288 25.61 -4.45 6.46
CA GLN A 288 25.42 -3.77 5.18
C GLN A 288 26.71 -3.14 4.65
N SER A 289 26.94 -3.34 3.36
CA SER A 289 28.05 -2.72 2.63
C SER A 289 27.95 -1.20 2.66
N ARG A 290 29.02 -0.54 3.08
CA ARG A 290 29.14 0.93 3.12
C ARG A 290 29.96 1.43 1.95
N LEU A 291 29.72 2.68 1.56
CA LEU A 291 30.51 3.33 0.53
C LEU A 291 31.92 3.59 1.08
N TYR A 292 32.93 3.01 0.42
CA TYR A 292 34.34 3.26 0.70
C TYR A 292 34.73 3.15 2.19
N SER A 293 34.15 2.17 2.90
CA SER A 293 34.49 1.95 4.31
C SER A 293 34.28 0.50 4.70
N THR A 294 35.19 -0.01 5.53
CA THR A 294 35.08 -1.34 6.15
C THR A 294 34.21 -1.30 7.40
N GLN A 295 33.79 -2.48 7.87
CA GLN A 295 32.99 -2.59 9.08
C GLN A 295 33.71 -2.06 10.33
N ASP A 296 35.03 -2.26 10.40
CA ASP A 296 35.83 -1.91 11.57
C ASP A 296 36.17 -0.41 11.59
N GLU A 297 36.42 0.19 10.42
CA GLU A 297 36.52 1.64 10.27
C GLU A 297 35.22 2.33 10.71
N PHE A 298 34.07 1.80 10.29
CA PHE A 298 32.77 2.36 10.69
C PHE A 298 32.54 2.28 12.19
N LYS A 299 32.84 1.14 12.84
CA LYS A 299 32.70 1.01 14.30
C LYS A 299 33.58 2.03 15.02
N THR A 300 34.83 2.17 14.59
CA THR A 300 35.77 3.15 15.15
C THR A 300 35.25 4.57 14.96
N TYR A 301 34.67 4.89 13.80
CA TYR A 301 34.08 6.20 13.55
C TYR A 301 32.85 6.47 14.43
N GLN A 302 31.96 5.49 14.57
CA GLN A 302 30.76 5.57 15.40
C GLN A 302 31.09 5.80 16.89
N GLU A 303 32.16 5.20 17.41
CA GLU A 303 32.65 5.43 18.79
C GLU A 303 33.20 6.85 18.99
N ASN A 304 33.73 7.47 17.94
CA ASN A 304 34.34 8.80 17.98
C ASN A 304 33.36 9.94 17.69
N ILE A 305 32.14 9.64 17.22
CA ILE A 305 31.11 10.66 17.02
C ILE A 305 30.65 11.19 18.38
N GLN A 306 30.76 12.51 18.57
CA GLN A 306 30.28 13.16 19.77
C GLN A 306 28.74 13.06 19.90
N LYS A 307 28.29 12.99 21.17
CA LYS A 307 26.93 12.76 21.70
C LYS A 307 25.74 13.33 20.90
N PRO A 308 24.56 12.69 21.02
CA PRO A 308 23.49 12.73 20.03
C PRO A 308 22.90 14.13 19.83
N HIS A 309 22.76 14.53 18.56
CA HIS A 309 21.86 15.60 18.18
C HIS A 309 20.41 15.16 18.32
N GLU A 310 19.54 16.11 18.66
CA GLU A 310 18.10 15.90 18.63
C GLU A 310 17.68 15.51 17.21
N ILE A 311 17.35 14.24 17.01
CA ILE A 311 16.93 13.72 15.71
C ILE A 311 15.60 14.38 15.34
N ARG A 312 15.61 15.11 14.23
CA ARG A 312 14.43 15.82 13.73
C ARG A 312 13.71 15.01 12.66
N PHE A 313 12.39 15.16 12.62
CA PHE A 313 11.53 14.54 11.60
C PHE A 313 12.03 14.70 10.15
N PRO A 314 12.52 15.88 9.69
CA PRO A 314 12.97 16.00 8.31
C PRO A 314 14.13 15.06 7.96
N THR A 315 15.04 14.84 8.91
CA THR A 315 16.15 13.89 8.75
C THR A 315 15.62 12.47 8.66
N GLU A 316 14.80 12.03 9.63
CA GLU A 316 14.23 10.69 9.62
C GLU A 316 13.42 10.43 8.34
N CYS A 317 12.59 11.38 7.92
CA CYS A 317 11.76 11.27 6.73
C CYS A 317 12.63 11.05 5.48
N VAL A 318 13.69 11.83 5.28
CA VAL A 318 14.57 11.68 4.12
C VAL A 318 15.24 10.32 4.10
N TYR A 319 15.82 9.87 5.22
CA TYR A 319 16.49 8.57 5.24
C TYR A 319 15.51 7.39 5.13
N LEU A 320 14.33 7.46 5.75
CA LEU A 320 13.25 6.47 5.52
C LEU A 320 12.89 6.41 4.03
N THR A 321 12.79 7.56 3.36
CA THR A 321 12.52 7.65 1.93
C THR A 321 13.63 7.04 1.07
N LEU A 322 14.90 7.25 1.42
CA LEU A 322 16.03 6.63 0.72
C LEU A 322 16.00 5.10 0.83
N HIS A 323 15.80 4.58 2.04
CA HIS A 323 15.73 3.14 2.27
C HIS A 323 14.55 2.50 1.56
N ILE A 324 13.34 3.08 1.68
CA ILE A 324 12.18 2.51 0.98
C ILE A 324 12.35 2.58 -0.53
N SER A 325 12.99 3.62 -1.07
CA SER A 325 13.24 3.73 -2.52
C SER A 325 14.17 2.60 -3.00
N HIS A 326 15.17 2.22 -2.21
CA HIS A 326 15.99 1.06 -2.52
C HIS A 326 15.20 -0.25 -2.44
N LEU A 327 14.42 -0.45 -1.37
CA LEU A 327 13.64 -1.67 -1.14
C LEU A 327 12.40 -1.82 -2.03
N GLY A 328 11.86 -0.72 -2.55
CA GLY A 328 10.65 -0.68 -3.34
C GLY A 328 10.94 -0.43 -4.81
N LEU A 329 11.47 0.74 -5.15
CA LEU A 329 11.68 1.12 -6.55
C LEU A 329 12.80 0.30 -7.21
N VAL A 330 13.99 0.25 -6.59
CA VAL A 330 15.17 -0.39 -7.21
C VAL A 330 15.00 -1.91 -7.29
N SER A 331 14.43 -2.55 -6.27
CA SER A 331 14.19 -4.00 -6.30
C SER A 331 13.15 -4.38 -7.36
N THR A 332 12.05 -3.62 -7.47
CA THR A 332 10.98 -3.91 -8.42
C THR A 332 11.39 -3.59 -9.86
N ALA A 333 12.15 -2.50 -10.09
CA ALA A 333 12.63 -2.12 -11.42
C ALA A 333 13.51 -3.19 -12.11
N LYS A 334 14.20 -4.04 -11.32
CA LYS A 334 15.03 -5.14 -11.85
C LYS A 334 14.21 -6.34 -12.34
N LYS A 335 12.97 -6.52 -11.86
CA LYS A 335 12.16 -7.71 -12.16
C LYS A 335 11.76 -7.84 -13.63
N PRO A 336 11.29 -6.79 -14.34
CA PRO A 336 10.95 -6.89 -15.76
C PRO A 336 12.13 -7.33 -16.63
N GLN A 337 13.34 -6.81 -16.37
CA GLN A 337 14.53 -7.19 -17.12
C GLN A 337 14.90 -8.66 -16.89
N ARG A 338 14.84 -9.14 -15.64
CA ARG A 338 15.03 -10.56 -15.30
C ARG A 338 14.00 -11.45 -15.99
N ARG A 339 12.72 -11.06 -15.96
CA ARG A 339 11.63 -11.78 -16.63
C ARG A 339 11.88 -11.86 -18.14
N ASN A 340 12.28 -10.77 -18.78
CA ASN A 340 12.58 -10.75 -20.22
C ASN A 340 13.80 -11.62 -20.57
N ASN A 341 14.82 -11.70 -19.72
CA ASN A 341 15.94 -12.62 -19.91
C ASN A 341 15.47 -14.08 -19.84
N ILE A 342 14.67 -14.45 -18.83
CA ILE A 342 14.10 -15.79 -18.67
C ILE A 342 13.22 -16.15 -19.89
N ILE A 343 12.38 -15.23 -20.36
CA ILE A 343 11.56 -15.44 -21.56
C ILE A 343 12.45 -15.71 -22.78
N ARG A 344 13.55 -14.96 -22.96
CA ARG A 344 14.50 -15.19 -24.07
C ARG A 344 15.18 -16.55 -23.97
N GLU A 345 15.61 -16.95 -22.78
CA GLU A 345 16.22 -18.26 -22.51
C GLU A 345 15.23 -19.42 -22.78
N LEU A 346 13.99 -19.31 -22.30
CA LEU A 346 12.92 -20.28 -22.57
C LEU A 346 12.63 -20.41 -24.07
N ASN A 347 12.49 -19.29 -24.79
CA ASN A 347 12.28 -19.32 -26.24
C ASN A 347 13.47 -19.99 -26.97
N SER A 348 14.71 -19.69 -26.56
CA SER A 348 15.89 -20.33 -27.13
C SER A 348 15.94 -21.83 -26.85
N ALA A 349 15.58 -22.25 -25.63
CA ALA A 349 15.55 -23.66 -25.26
C ALA A 349 14.47 -24.44 -26.03
N ILE A 350 13.27 -23.87 -26.18
CA ILE A 350 12.19 -24.43 -26.99
C ILE A 350 12.64 -24.57 -28.45
N LYS A 351 13.19 -23.50 -29.03
CA LYS A 351 13.67 -23.51 -30.42
C LYS A 351 14.75 -24.58 -30.65
N ASN A 352 15.70 -24.72 -29.72
CA ASN A 352 16.76 -25.72 -29.82
C ASN A 352 16.20 -27.15 -29.73
N LEU A 353 15.22 -27.41 -28.86
CA LEU A 353 14.57 -28.72 -28.75
C LEU A 353 13.71 -29.03 -29.98
N GLU A 354 13.00 -28.05 -30.54
CA GLU A 354 12.22 -28.23 -31.76
C GLU A 354 13.11 -28.50 -32.98
N GLN A 355 14.24 -27.79 -33.11
CA GLN A 355 15.18 -28.01 -34.21
C GLN A 355 15.85 -29.39 -34.16
N THR A 356 16.10 -29.92 -32.97
CA THR A 356 16.71 -31.25 -32.77
C THR A 356 15.70 -32.40 -32.74
N GLN A 357 14.41 -32.11 -32.96
CA GLN A 357 13.29 -33.06 -32.88
C GLN A 357 13.47 -34.28 -33.77
N GLY A 358 14.00 -34.12 -34.98
CA GLY A 358 14.27 -35.26 -35.87
C GLY A 358 15.27 -36.27 -35.29
N THR A 359 16.22 -35.78 -34.47
CA THR A 359 17.30 -36.60 -33.89
C THR A 359 16.86 -37.27 -32.59
N TRP A 360 16.30 -36.50 -31.64
CA TRP A 360 15.99 -37.06 -30.32
C TRP A 360 14.72 -37.92 -30.34
N ARG A 361 13.81 -37.78 -31.32
CA ARG A 361 12.63 -38.65 -31.45
C ARG A 361 12.97 -40.12 -31.72
N GLN A 362 14.14 -40.38 -32.30
CA GLN A 362 14.62 -41.73 -32.57
C GLN A 362 15.33 -42.35 -31.36
N THR A 363 15.52 -41.58 -30.28
CA THR A 363 16.20 -42.06 -29.07
C THR A 363 15.19 -42.64 -28.06
N PRO A 364 15.63 -43.54 -27.16
CA PRO A 364 14.79 -44.03 -26.06
C PRO A 364 14.29 -42.91 -25.11
N MET A 365 14.88 -41.71 -25.18
CA MET A 365 14.53 -40.55 -24.35
C MET A 365 13.46 -39.65 -24.99
N ALA A 366 12.86 -40.05 -26.12
CA ALA A 366 11.90 -39.22 -26.87
C ALA A 366 10.73 -38.71 -26.02
N SER A 367 10.09 -39.59 -25.23
CA SER A 367 8.98 -39.22 -24.35
C SER A 367 9.39 -38.17 -23.30
N ARG A 368 10.63 -38.23 -22.80
CA ARG A 368 11.15 -37.24 -21.84
C ARG A 368 11.37 -35.88 -22.47
N HIS A 369 11.88 -35.84 -23.71
CA HIS A 369 12.05 -34.59 -24.44
C HIS A 369 10.71 -33.94 -24.83
N GLU A 370 9.69 -34.73 -25.19
CA GLU A 370 8.34 -34.21 -25.42
C GLU A 370 7.73 -33.62 -24.13
N ALA A 371 7.83 -34.34 -23.00
CA ALA A 371 7.36 -33.82 -21.72
C ALA A 371 8.11 -32.53 -21.29
N GLN A 372 9.42 -32.45 -21.57
CA GLN A 372 10.21 -31.25 -21.31
C GLN A 372 9.76 -30.08 -22.19
N LEU A 373 9.48 -30.32 -23.46
CA LEU A 373 9.03 -29.30 -24.41
C LEU A 373 7.65 -28.76 -24.02
N GLU A 374 6.72 -29.63 -23.64
CA GLU A 374 5.42 -29.24 -23.09
C GLU A 374 5.58 -28.39 -21.82
N ARG A 375 6.45 -28.81 -20.89
CA ARG A 375 6.74 -28.05 -19.67
C ARG A 375 7.31 -26.66 -19.97
N LEU A 376 8.27 -26.55 -20.90
CA LEU A 376 8.86 -25.27 -21.27
C LEU A 376 7.85 -24.34 -21.96
N LYS A 377 6.98 -24.89 -22.82
CA LYS A 377 5.89 -24.12 -23.46
C LYS A 377 4.87 -23.64 -22.43
N ALA A 378 4.50 -24.49 -21.48
CA ALA A 378 3.62 -24.11 -20.38
C ALA A 378 4.25 -23.00 -19.51
N GLU A 379 5.53 -23.12 -19.15
CA GLU A 379 6.23 -22.10 -18.38
C GLU A 379 6.34 -20.77 -19.15
N LEU A 380 6.65 -20.83 -20.44
CA LEU A 380 6.69 -19.64 -21.31
C LEU A 380 5.34 -18.93 -21.34
N LYS A 381 4.23 -19.68 -21.40
CA LYS A 381 2.87 -19.12 -21.41
C LYS A 381 2.51 -18.43 -20.09
N VAL A 382 2.98 -18.93 -18.95
CA VAL A 382 2.76 -18.32 -17.63
C VAL A 382 3.61 -17.07 -17.42
N ARG A 383 4.80 -17.02 -18.02
CA ARG A 383 5.76 -15.91 -17.85
C ARG A 383 5.50 -14.71 -18.76
N LYS A 384 4.84 -14.95 -19.90
CA LYS A 384 4.33 -13.90 -20.80
C LYS A 384 3.05 -13.34 -20.23
#